data_AF-A0A1B6I1Y1-F1
#
_entry.id   AF-A0A1B6I1Y1-F1
#
_cell.length_a   1.000
_cell.length_b   1.000
_cell.length_c   1.000
_cell.angle_alpha   90.00
_cell.angle_beta   90.00
_cell.angle_gamma   90.00
#
_symmetry.space_group_name_H-M   'P 1'
#
loop_
_entity.id
_entity.type
_entity.pdbx_description
1 polymer ?
#
loop_
_entity_poly.entity_id
_entity_poly.type
_entity_poly.pdbx_seq_one_letter_code
_entity_poly.pdbx_strand_id
1 'polypeptide(L)'
;FLTMDQSQLEQTADDMQQDCATVSNSLSLLRTAAGQLQNIITLRFNEAVTADDLASVERFFKLFPLLNMHDYGLEKFSAFLCSKLKVTALKNLQNAQKTTTSDKRANVIYADTLTLLFEEIARVVEIHQPLVETYYGFGKLHKVVSLLQQECDRQSRLVLTEFGKQRLLERRVALIHELERSTAQPATTATGIVDPREVDQLLGEITIMHSRYHLYLRFIKRRVTNDLEVGVTDMAARTEHQDKLEKMIQDSELCRRMQELLSIYLQLERFYMFQSVNKAVAMDSVEAGSNVSSMVDDIFFIVRKCIRRAASTGNLDGVCAVINNACAALETEVCPALKQQLRLGYPSGYLDLTQAYNVMIQGRLQPSDSEQARNTFLVYLNNADVSCEYVTTLCRGLCQEIPVNSQQERAKLDSCLAGLGTVTASMGAIVDYGLQQLRVSAIKPRVAPWVDTFLSL
;
A
#
# COMPACT_ATOMS: atom_id res chain seq x y z
N PHE A 1 -2.59 -52.17 13.86
CA PHE A 1 -3.77 -52.34 14.74
C PHE A 1 -4.68 -51.13 14.70
N LEU A 2 -4.22 -49.91 15.05
CA LEU A 2 -4.98 -48.66 14.83
C LEU A 2 -5.11 -48.27 13.35
N THR A 3 -4.27 -48.86 12.49
CA THR A 3 -4.30 -48.76 11.02
C THR A 3 -4.78 -50.03 10.32
N MET A 4 -5.11 -51.09 11.07
CA MET A 4 -5.69 -52.31 10.47
C MET A 4 -7.19 -52.08 10.39
N ASP A 5 -7.74 -52.26 9.19
CA ASP A 5 -9.17 -52.12 8.95
C ASP A 5 -9.93 -52.99 9.95
N GLN A 6 -10.68 -52.34 10.84
CA GLN A 6 -11.46 -52.99 11.88
C GLN A 6 -12.43 -54.01 11.27
N SER A 7 -12.93 -53.70 10.06
CA SER A 7 -13.73 -54.58 9.22
C SER A 7 -13.00 -55.86 8.83
N GLN A 8 -11.68 -55.81 8.57
CA GLN A 8 -10.90 -57.00 8.26
C GLN A 8 -10.70 -57.88 9.49
N LEU A 9 -10.49 -57.31 10.68
CA LEU A 9 -10.40 -58.10 11.92
C LEU A 9 -11.73 -58.77 12.29
N GLU A 10 -12.84 -58.05 12.10
CA GLU A 10 -14.20 -58.57 12.33
C GLU A 10 -14.55 -59.65 11.28
N GLN A 11 -14.22 -59.44 10.00
CA GLN A 11 -14.40 -60.44 8.93
C GLN A 11 -13.54 -61.69 9.12
N THR A 12 -12.27 -61.52 9.51
CA THR A 12 -11.37 -62.68 9.74
C THR A 12 -11.82 -63.49 10.96
N ALA A 13 -12.47 -62.86 11.94
CA ALA A 13 -13.04 -63.54 13.10
C ALA A 13 -14.31 -64.33 12.76
N ASP A 14 -15.18 -63.78 11.91
CA ASP A 14 -16.35 -64.47 11.38
C ASP A 14 -15.97 -65.66 10.47
N ASP A 15 -14.93 -65.50 9.63
CA ASP A 15 -14.43 -66.55 8.73
C ASP A 15 -13.74 -67.72 9.48
N MET A 16 -13.21 -67.49 10.69
CA MET A 16 -12.44 -68.50 11.45
C MET A 16 -13.26 -69.32 12.45
N GLN A 17 -14.57 -69.10 12.60
CA GLN A 17 -15.42 -69.79 13.60
C GLN A 17 -14.81 -69.84 15.02
N GLN A 18 -13.97 -68.87 15.37
CA GLN A 18 -13.49 -68.70 16.74
C GLN A 18 -14.61 -68.07 17.56
N ASP A 19 -14.75 -68.49 18.81
CA ASP A 19 -15.76 -67.99 19.77
C ASP A 19 -15.89 -66.46 19.67
N CYS A 20 -16.96 -66.00 19.00
CA CYS A 20 -17.23 -64.59 18.69
C CYS A 20 -17.19 -63.72 19.96
N ALA A 21 -17.53 -64.30 21.13
CA ALA A 21 -17.45 -63.67 22.44
C ALA A 21 -16.01 -63.34 22.89
N THR A 22 -15.04 -64.19 22.60
CA THR A 22 -13.63 -64.03 23.03
C THR A 22 -12.91 -62.98 22.18
N VAL A 23 -13.21 -62.94 20.88
CA VAL A 23 -12.71 -61.92 19.96
C VAL A 23 -13.34 -60.55 20.28
N SER A 24 -14.64 -60.51 20.53
CA SER A 24 -15.35 -59.29 20.95
C SER A 24 -14.82 -58.73 22.28
N ASN A 25 -14.55 -59.60 23.27
CA ASN A 25 -13.93 -59.20 24.53
C ASN A 25 -12.48 -58.70 24.38
N SER A 26 -11.70 -59.30 23.46
CA SER A 26 -10.34 -58.85 23.18
C SER A 26 -10.34 -57.49 22.47
N LEU A 27 -11.26 -57.27 21.53
CA LEU A 27 -11.49 -55.98 20.87
C LEU A 27 -11.93 -54.89 21.85
N SER A 28 -12.81 -55.20 22.80
CA SER A 28 -13.27 -54.23 23.81
C SER A 28 -12.16 -53.85 24.80
N LEU A 29 -11.31 -54.80 25.20
CA LEU A 29 -10.11 -54.55 25.99
C LEU A 29 -9.12 -53.64 25.25
N LEU A 30 -8.86 -53.91 23.97
CA LEU A 30 -7.99 -53.08 23.14
C LEU A 30 -8.52 -51.66 22.96
N ARG A 31 -9.84 -51.49 22.77
CA ARG A 31 -10.47 -50.16 22.74
C ARG A 31 -10.32 -49.42 24.06
N THR A 32 -10.49 -50.12 25.19
CA THR A 32 -10.33 -49.53 26.53
C THR A 32 -8.89 -49.10 26.76
N ALA A 33 -7.92 -49.93 26.39
CA ALA A 33 -6.49 -49.60 26.49
C ALA A 33 -6.10 -48.43 25.57
N ALA A 34 -6.62 -48.39 24.34
CA ALA A 34 -6.40 -47.28 23.41
C ALA A 34 -6.96 -45.96 23.97
N GLY A 35 -8.18 -45.97 24.53
CA GLY A 35 -8.78 -44.79 25.17
C GLY A 35 -7.99 -44.32 26.39
N GLN A 36 -7.49 -45.24 27.22
CA GLN A 36 -6.61 -44.89 28.35
C GLN A 36 -5.30 -44.25 27.87
N LEU A 37 -4.69 -44.78 26.81
CA LEU A 37 -3.46 -44.24 26.25
C LEU A 37 -3.67 -42.84 25.65
N GLN A 38 -4.78 -42.62 24.94
CA GLN A 38 -5.17 -41.29 24.44
C GLN A 38 -5.33 -40.28 25.58
N ASN A 39 -5.96 -40.68 26.69
CA ASN A 39 -6.12 -39.83 27.87
C ASN A 39 -4.77 -39.50 28.54
N ILE A 40 -3.89 -40.49 28.70
CA ILE A 40 -2.55 -40.28 29.28
C ILE A 40 -1.74 -39.32 28.43
N ILE A 41 -1.68 -39.52 27.11
CA ILE A 41 -0.92 -38.64 26.21
C ILE A 41 -1.49 -37.24 26.21
N THR A 42 -2.81 -37.09 26.21
CA THR A 42 -3.47 -35.78 26.30
C THR A 42 -3.12 -35.06 27.60
N LEU A 43 -3.16 -35.77 28.74
CA LEU A 43 -2.80 -35.20 30.04
C LEU A 43 -1.32 -34.77 30.06
N ARG A 44 -0.41 -35.66 29.64
CA ARG A 44 1.03 -35.37 29.62
C ARG A 44 1.40 -34.27 28.64
N PHE A 45 0.72 -34.18 27.50
CA PHE A 45 0.87 -33.08 26.55
C PHE A 45 0.47 -31.75 27.21
N ASN A 46 -0.68 -31.70 27.88
CA ASN A 46 -1.12 -30.49 28.57
C ASN A 46 -0.17 -30.09 29.71
N GLU A 47 0.33 -31.06 30.49
CA GLU A 47 1.37 -30.82 31.50
C GLU A 47 2.63 -30.20 30.88
N ALA A 48 3.11 -30.76 29.75
CA ALA A 48 4.28 -30.24 29.03
C ALA A 48 4.04 -28.82 28.49
N VAL A 49 2.83 -28.53 27.97
CA VAL A 49 2.42 -27.19 27.54
C VAL A 49 2.43 -26.21 28.71
N THR A 50 1.95 -26.60 29.89
CA THR A 50 1.96 -25.74 31.09
C THR A 50 3.36 -25.53 31.67
N ALA A 51 4.23 -26.53 31.56
CA ALA A 51 5.64 -26.47 31.96
C ALA A 51 6.53 -25.75 30.93
N ASP A 52 5.95 -25.37 29.79
CA ASP A 52 6.64 -24.68 28.70
C ASP A 52 7.81 -25.46 28.07
N ASP A 53 7.74 -26.80 28.13
CA ASP A 53 8.77 -27.70 27.64
C ASP A 53 8.54 -28.09 26.17
N LEU A 54 9.22 -27.36 25.27
CA LEU A 54 9.16 -27.58 23.82
C LEU A 54 9.51 -29.02 23.40
N ALA A 55 10.50 -29.64 24.03
CA ALA A 55 10.96 -30.96 23.63
C ALA A 55 9.89 -32.03 23.95
N SER A 56 9.27 -31.94 25.12
CA SER A 56 8.18 -32.82 25.50
C SER A 56 6.92 -32.57 24.66
N VAL A 57 6.58 -31.31 24.40
CA VAL A 57 5.44 -30.96 23.53
C VAL A 57 5.61 -31.56 22.12
N GLU A 58 6.77 -31.41 21.49
CA GLU A 58 7.04 -32.02 20.19
C GLU A 58 7.02 -33.55 20.23
N ARG A 59 7.53 -34.15 21.31
CA ARG A 59 7.51 -35.60 21.48
C ARG A 59 6.09 -36.14 21.53
N PHE A 60 5.22 -35.54 22.35
CA PHE A 60 3.83 -35.96 22.45
C PHE A 60 3.03 -35.59 21.20
N PHE A 61 3.35 -34.48 20.54
CA PHE A 61 2.78 -34.09 19.25
C PHE A 61 2.93 -35.20 18.19
N LYS A 62 4.13 -35.78 18.08
CA LYS A 62 4.41 -36.90 17.16
C LYS A 62 3.58 -38.17 17.42
N LEU A 63 3.00 -38.32 18.61
CA LEU A 63 2.24 -39.52 19.00
C LEU A 63 0.75 -39.42 18.65
N PHE A 64 0.17 -38.23 18.53
CA PHE A 64 -1.25 -38.08 18.20
C PHE A 64 -1.66 -38.71 16.85
N PRO A 65 -0.89 -38.58 15.77
CA PRO A 65 -1.18 -39.26 14.50
C PRO A 65 -1.30 -40.79 14.65
N LEU A 66 -0.44 -41.39 15.48
CA LEU A 66 -0.41 -42.84 15.71
C LEU A 66 -1.67 -43.35 16.44
N LEU A 67 -2.39 -42.45 17.10
CA LEU A 67 -3.63 -42.71 17.82
C LEU A 67 -4.88 -42.27 17.05
N ASN A 68 -4.74 -41.94 15.76
CA ASN A 68 -5.79 -41.38 14.91
C ASN A 68 -6.37 -40.06 15.45
N MET A 69 -5.56 -39.28 16.19
CA MET A 69 -5.93 -37.99 16.78
C MET A 69 -5.28 -36.81 16.03
N HIS A 70 -5.27 -36.86 14.70
CA HIS A 70 -4.57 -35.89 13.86
C HIS A 70 -5.05 -34.45 14.11
N ASP A 71 -6.35 -34.20 13.99
CA ASP A 71 -6.89 -32.83 14.11
C ASP A 71 -6.73 -32.27 15.53
N TYR A 72 -6.92 -33.12 16.54
CA TYR A 72 -6.72 -32.74 17.94
C TYR A 72 -5.27 -32.31 18.21
N GLY A 73 -4.30 -33.11 17.75
CA GLY A 73 -2.88 -32.80 17.93
C GLY A 73 -2.49 -31.50 17.23
N LEU A 74 -2.93 -31.29 15.99
CA LEU A 74 -2.68 -30.04 15.24
C LEU A 74 -3.29 -28.83 15.95
N GLU A 75 -4.52 -28.96 16.45
CA GLU A 75 -5.20 -27.87 17.16
C GLU A 75 -4.48 -27.50 18.47
N LYS A 76 -4.15 -28.49 19.30
CA LYS A 76 -3.46 -28.27 20.58
C LYS A 76 -2.05 -27.73 20.41
N PHE A 77 -1.30 -28.26 19.45
CA PHE A 77 0.04 -27.77 19.14
C PHE A 77 0.00 -26.34 18.57
N SER A 78 -0.92 -26.06 17.64
CA SER A 78 -1.10 -24.70 17.12
C SER A 78 -1.51 -23.73 18.23
N ALA A 79 -2.38 -24.12 19.16
CA ALA A 79 -2.76 -23.29 20.30
C ALA A 79 -1.56 -22.96 21.22
N PHE A 80 -0.66 -23.92 21.43
CA PHE A 80 0.59 -23.68 22.15
C PHE A 80 1.49 -22.68 21.42
N LEU A 81 1.68 -22.84 20.09
CA LEU A 81 2.43 -21.90 19.27
C LEU A 81 1.80 -20.49 19.28
N CYS A 82 0.48 -20.39 19.20
CA CYS A 82 -0.25 -19.12 19.31
C CYS A 82 -0.03 -18.45 20.68
N SER A 83 0.03 -19.22 21.78
CA SER A 83 0.33 -18.68 23.11
C SER A 83 1.73 -18.05 23.17
N LYS A 84 2.74 -18.74 22.60
CA LYS A 84 4.10 -18.22 22.48
C LYS A 84 4.18 -16.95 21.63
N LEU A 85 3.50 -16.96 20.49
CA LEU A 85 3.42 -15.82 19.60
C LEU A 85 2.80 -14.61 20.30
N LYS A 86 1.69 -14.81 21.03
CA LYS A 86 1.01 -13.78 21.81
C LYS A 86 1.95 -13.12 22.83
N VAL A 87 2.69 -13.91 23.61
CA VAL A 87 3.62 -13.35 24.62
C VAL A 87 4.67 -12.46 23.96
N THR A 88 5.25 -12.92 22.86
CA THR A 88 6.29 -12.18 22.12
C THR A 88 5.72 -10.92 21.46
N ALA A 89 4.56 -11.03 20.82
CA ALA A 89 3.88 -9.91 20.16
C ALA A 89 3.50 -8.80 21.16
N LEU A 90 2.94 -9.17 22.33
CA LEU A 90 2.60 -8.21 23.37
C LEU A 90 3.84 -7.52 23.95
N LYS A 91 4.94 -8.25 24.13
CA LYS A 91 6.21 -7.65 24.57
C LYS A 91 6.73 -6.63 23.54
N ASN A 92 6.68 -6.96 22.25
CA ASN A 92 7.09 -6.06 21.18
C ASN A 92 6.20 -4.81 21.12
N LEU A 93 4.88 -4.96 21.27
CA LEU A 93 3.94 -3.84 21.35
C LEU A 93 4.21 -2.93 22.57
N GLN A 94 4.48 -3.51 23.74
CA GLN A 94 4.85 -2.73 24.92
C GLN A 94 6.15 -1.95 24.74
N ASN A 95 7.13 -2.52 24.03
CA ASN A 95 8.38 -1.84 23.71
C ASN A 95 8.12 -0.67 22.74
N ALA A 96 7.26 -0.87 21.74
CA ALA A 96 6.86 0.19 20.82
C ALA A 96 6.18 1.35 21.56
N GLN A 97 5.26 1.06 22.50
CA GLN A 97 4.57 2.08 23.30
C GLN A 97 5.52 2.89 24.21
N LYS A 98 6.63 2.29 24.67
CA LYS A 98 7.65 2.96 25.49
C LYS A 98 8.64 3.79 24.67
N THR A 99 8.63 3.63 23.35
CA THR A 99 9.59 4.31 22.48
C THR A 99 9.27 5.81 22.44
N THR A 100 10.25 6.63 22.82
CA THR A 100 10.09 8.09 22.84
C THR A 100 10.16 8.68 21.42
N THR A 101 9.58 9.86 21.22
CA THR A 101 9.61 10.60 19.95
C THR A 101 11.01 11.03 19.51
N SER A 102 12.02 10.96 20.39
CA SER A 102 13.42 11.25 20.07
C SER A 102 14.14 10.09 19.38
N ASP A 103 13.55 8.90 19.32
CA ASP A 103 14.16 7.75 18.66
C ASP A 103 14.17 7.94 17.13
N LYS A 104 15.28 7.59 16.48
CA LYS A 104 15.42 7.62 15.01
C LYS A 104 14.36 6.77 14.31
N ARG A 105 13.90 5.69 14.96
CA ARG A 105 12.90 4.76 14.43
C ARG A 105 11.48 5.07 14.92
N ALA A 106 11.29 6.15 15.68
CA ALA A 106 9.97 6.51 16.22
C ALA A 106 8.89 6.64 15.15
N ASN A 107 9.26 7.12 13.95
CA ASN A 107 8.34 7.33 12.82
C ASN A 107 7.95 6.04 12.08
N VAL A 108 8.56 4.89 12.41
CA VAL A 108 8.28 3.60 11.77
C VAL A 108 8.04 2.47 12.77
N ILE A 109 7.96 2.81 14.06
CA ILE A 109 7.96 1.83 15.17
C ILE A 109 6.78 0.85 15.10
N TYR A 110 5.61 1.31 14.67
CA TYR A 110 4.44 0.44 14.56
C TYR A 110 4.51 -0.44 13.31
N ALA A 111 5.09 0.07 12.23
CA ALA A 111 5.37 -0.71 11.04
C ALA A 111 6.41 -1.81 11.33
N ASP A 112 7.45 -1.49 12.11
CA ASP A 112 8.44 -2.46 12.59
C ASP A 112 7.79 -3.50 13.50
N THR A 113 6.91 -3.09 14.42
CA THR A 113 6.21 -4.02 15.33
C THR A 113 5.33 -5.01 14.57
N LEU A 114 4.62 -4.54 13.55
CA LEU A 114 3.83 -5.40 12.66
C LEU A 114 4.73 -6.31 11.82
N THR A 115 5.90 -5.82 11.39
CA THR A 115 6.90 -6.63 10.68
C THR A 115 7.41 -7.76 11.55
N LEU A 116 7.77 -7.48 12.81
CA LEU A 116 8.21 -8.50 13.77
C LEU A 116 7.12 -9.56 13.98
N LEU A 117 5.85 -9.17 14.08
CA LEU A 117 4.75 -10.14 14.18
C LEU A 117 4.70 -11.08 12.97
N PHE A 118 4.79 -10.53 11.76
CA PHE A 118 4.76 -11.34 10.53
C PHE A 118 5.99 -12.24 10.38
N GLU A 119 7.18 -11.74 10.72
CA GLU A 119 8.42 -12.51 10.67
C GLU A 119 8.44 -13.65 11.70
N GLU A 120 7.93 -13.42 12.91
CA GLU A 120 7.83 -14.48 13.91
C GLU A 120 6.84 -15.56 13.48
N ILE A 121 5.69 -15.21 12.89
CA ILE A 121 4.76 -16.21 12.32
C ILE A 121 5.43 -16.99 11.20
N ALA A 122 6.12 -16.30 10.29
CA ALA A 122 6.83 -16.95 9.18
C ALA A 122 7.89 -17.92 9.68
N ARG A 123 8.65 -17.54 10.71
CA ARG A 123 9.65 -18.38 11.37
C ARG A 123 9.02 -19.60 12.03
N VAL A 124 7.92 -19.42 12.77
CA VAL A 124 7.17 -20.53 13.41
C VAL A 124 6.69 -21.54 12.36
N VAL A 125 6.12 -21.07 11.25
CA VAL A 125 5.70 -21.93 10.13
C VAL A 125 6.89 -22.67 9.54
N GLU A 126 8.01 -21.98 9.30
CA GLU A 126 9.20 -22.57 8.68
C GLU A 126 9.88 -23.65 9.55
N ILE A 127 9.97 -23.41 10.87
CA ILE A 127 10.59 -24.36 11.81
C ILE A 127 9.73 -25.63 11.96
N HIS A 128 8.41 -25.47 12.05
CA HIS A 128 7.51 -26.59 12.37
C HIS A 128 6.91 -27.27 11.14
N GLN A 129 7.06 -26.72 9.94
CA GLN A 129 6.60 -27.35 8.69
C GLN A 129 7.14 -28.78 8.49
N PRO A 130 8.46 -29.06 8.59
CA PRO A 130 8.99 -30.41 8.42
C PRO A 130 8.42 -31.41 9.43
N LEU A 131 8.14 -30.95 10.64
CA LEU A 131 7.54 -31.75 11.71
C LEU A 131 6.09 -32.14 11.36
N VAL A 132 5.30 -31.20 10.83
CA VAL A 132 3.92 -31.48 10.40
C VAL A 132 3.93 -32.43 9.21
N GLU A 133 4.73 -32.14 8.17
CA GLU A 133 4.79 -32.96 6.95
C GLU A 133 5.24 -34.40 7.24
N THR A 134 6.24 -34.58 8.11
CA THR A 134 6.80 -35.92 8.41
C THR A 134 5.84 -36.81 9.19
N TYR A 135 5.10 -36.27 10.16
CA TYR A 135 4.30 -37.08 11.10
C TYR A 135 2.79 -37.02 10.83
N TYR A 136 2.28 -35.93 10.25
CA TYR A 136 0.86 -35.74 9.95
C TYR A 136 0.55 -35.86 8.46
N GLY A 137 1.58 -35.78 7.60
CA GLY A 137 1.44 -35.81 6.15
C GLY A 137 1.25 -34.42 5.54
N PHE A 138 1.45 -34.36 4.22
CA PHE A 138 1.28 -33.16 3.42
C PHE A 138 -0.19 -32.70 3.37
N GLY A 139 -0.40 -31.40 3.17
CA GLY A 139 -1.72 -30.76 3.12
C GLY A 139 -2.30 -30.40 4.50
N LYS A 140 -1.68 -30.87 5.59
CA LYS A 140 -2.10 -30.55 6.97
C LYS A 140 -1.54 -29.22 7.48
N LEU A 141 -0.58 -28.61 6.77
CA LEU A 141 -0.01 -27.30 7.13
C LEU A 141 -1.06 -26.20 7.11
N HIS A 142 -2.05 -26.31 6.21
CA HIS A 142 -3.16 -25.37 6.11
C HIS A 142 -3.87 -25.16 7.46
N LYS A 143 -4.12 -26.23 8.22
CA LYS A 143 -4.81 -26.14 9.52
C LYS A 143 -4.01 -25.34 10.56
N VAL A 144 -2.69 -25.56 10.61
CA VAL A 144 -1.78 -24.83 11.51
C VAL A 144 -1.75 -23.35 11.13
N VAL A 145 -1.60 -23.06 9.85
CA VAL A 145 -1.60 -21.70 9.30
C VAL A 145 -2.92 -20.99 9.60
N SER A 146 -4.07 -21.65 9.49
CA SER A 146 -5.37 -21.05 9.83
C SER A 146 -5.45 -20.61 11.29
N LEU A 147 -4.92 -21.41 12.22
CA LEU A 147 -4.91 -21.07 13.64
C LEU A 147 -3.91 -19.96 13.96
N LEU A 148 -2.74 -19.98 13.32
CA LEU A 148 -1.76 -18.89 13.42
C LEU A 148 -2.31 -17.58 12.84
N GLN A 149 -3.08 -17.64 11.74
CA GLN A 149 -3.72 -16.46 11.15
C GLN A 149 -4.74 -15.84 12.10
N GLN A 150 -5.53 -16.64 12.83
CA GLN A 150 -6.45 -16.10 13.85
C GLN A 150 -5.71 -15.39 14.99
N GLU A 151 -4.53 -15.87 15.37
CA GLU A 151 -3.72 -15.16 16.36
C GLU A 151 -3.06 -13.92 15.77
N CYS A 152 -2.62 -13.97 14.52
CA CYS A 152 -2.15 -12.81 13.76
C CYS A 152 -3.21 -11.70 13.72
N ASP A 153 -4.46 -12.05 13.44
CA ASP A 153 -5.62 -11.15 13.45
C ASP A 153 -5.78 -10.44 14.80
N ARG A 154 -5.70 -11.19 15.91
CA ARG A 154 -5.81 -10.62 17.26
C ARG A 154 -4.66 -9.67 17.58
N GLN A 155 -3.42 -10.06 17.29
CA GLN A 155 -2.25 -9.27 17.63
C GLN A 155 -2.11 -8.03 16.72
N SER A 156 -2.33 -8.19 15.42
CA SER A 156 -2.32 -7.07 14.46
C SER A 156 -3.41 -6.04 14.77
N ARG A 157 -4.63 -6.46 15.19
CA ARG A 157 -5.66 -5.53 15.68
C ARG A 157 -5.12 -4.65 16.80
N LEU A 158 -4.45 -5.23 17.80
CA LEU A 158 -3.91 -4.46 18.94
C LEU A 158 -2.88 -3.44 18.46
N VAL A 159 -1.93 -3.87 17.60
CA VAL A 159 -0.90 -2.99 17.05
C VAL A 159 -1.53 -1.83 16.25
N LEU A 160 -2.45 -2.13 15.34
CA LEU A 160 -3.11 -1.12 14.50
C LEU A 160 -4.01 -0.16 15.31
N THR A 161 -4.67 -0.67 16.35
CA THR A 161 -5.48 0.16 17.25
C THR A 161 -4.60 1.16 18.01
N GLU A 162 -3.48 0.71 18.55
CA GLU A 162 -2.54 1.57 19.28
C GLU A 162 -1.83 2.56 18.35
N PHE A 163 -1.46 2.13 17.13
CA PHE A 163 -0.98 3.01 16.07
C PHE A 163 -1.99 4.12 15.76
N GLY A 164 -3.25 3.75 15.55
CA GLY A 164 -4.34 4.69 15.27
C GLY A 164 -4.50 5.77 16.35
N LYS A 165 -4.43 5.36 17.63
CA LYS A 165 -4.48 6.26 18.79
C LYS A 165 -3.26 7.17 18.87
N GLN A 166 -2.04 6.61 18.80
CA GLN A 166 -0.81 7.38 18.98
C GLN A 166 -0.56 8.36 17.83
N ARG A 167 -0.94 8.01 16.60
CA ARG A 167 -0.82 8.90 15.43
C ARG A 167 -2.03 9.81 15.24
N LEU A 168 -3.07 9.66 16.06
CA LEU A 168 -4.31 10.44 16.00
C LEU A 168 -4.97 10.38 14.61
N LEU A 169 -5.01 9.20 13.99
CA LEU A 169 -5.48 9.03 12.60
C LEU A 169 -6.89 9.57 12.41
N GLU A 170 -7.83 9.19 13.28
CA GLU A 170 -9.23 9.62 13.21
C GLU A 170 -9.36 11.14 13.29
N ARG A 171 -8.60 11.77 14.20
CA ARG A 171 -8.58 13.22 14.34
C ARG A 171 -8.01 13.90 13.09
N ARG A 172 -6.93 13.38 12.52
CA ARG A 172 -6.31 13.92 11.29
C ARG A 172 -7.28 13.83 10.11
N VAL A 173 -7.95 12.70 9.94
CA VAL A 173 -8.96 12.49 8.88
C VAL A 173 -10.15 13.45 9.06
N ALA A 174 -10.66 13.59 10.28
CA ALA A 174 -11.75 14.51 10.57
C ALA A 174 -11.37 15.97 10.25
N LEU A 175 -10.15 16.40 10.58
CA LEU A 175 -9.64 17.73 10.24
C LEU A 175 -9.52 17.93 8.72
N ILE A 176 -9.06 16.90 7.99
CA ILE A 176 -8.97 16.96 6.52
C ILE A 176 -10.35 17.14 5.91
N HIS A 177 -11.35 16.37 6.34
CA HIS A 177 -12.72 16.51 5.83
C HIS A 177 -13.33 17.88 6.11
N GLU A 178 -13.03 18.46 7.28
CA GLU A 178 -13.51 19.81 7.62
C GLU A 178 -12.86 20.87 6.74
N LEU A 179 -11.55 20.74 6.46
CA LEU A 179 -10.82 21.60 5.54
C LEU A 179 -11.34 21.48 4.11
N GLU A 180 -11.64 20.27 3.63
CA GLU A 180 -12.18 20.03 2.29
C GLU A 180 -13.62 20.56 2.13
N ARG A 181 -14.44 20.53 3.19
CA ARG A 181 -15.79 21.12 3.19
C ARG A 181 -15.78 22.65 3.26
N SER A 182 -14.77 23.22 3.90
CA SER A 182 -14.64 24.66 4.07
C SER A 182 -14.10 25.30 2.80
N THR A 183 -15.00 25.67 1.88
CA THR A 183 -14.67 26.43 0.64
C THR A 183 -14.19 27.87 0.87
N ALA A 184 -14.01 28.30 2.13
CA ALA A 184 -13.47 29.61 2.47
C ALA A 184 -11.94 29.53 2.59
N GLN A 185 -11.25 30.50 1.97
CA GLN A 185 -9.79 30.65 1.99
C GLN A 185 -9.17 30.31 3.35
N PRO A 186 -7.94 29.74 3.39
CA PRO A 186 -7.26 29.50 4.64
C PRO A 186 -6.93 30.86 5.28
N ALA A 187 -7.77 31.30 6.21
CA ALA A 187 -7.40 32.34 7.14
C ALA A 187 -6.11 31.87 7.81
N THR A 188 -5.07 32.69 7.69
CA THR A 188 -3.70 32.48 8.14
C THR A 188 -3.53 32.33 9.66
N THR A 189 -4.58 31.93 10.39
CA THR A 189 -4.65 31.88 11.86
C THR A 189 -5.61 30.80 12.39
N ALA A 190 -5.62 29.59 11.81
CA ALA A 190 -6.25 28.43 12.44
C ALA A 190 -5.20 27.48 13.01
N THR A 191 -5.13 27.41 14.34
CA THR A 191 -4.28 26.53 15.16
C THR A 191 -4.66 25.05 15.01
N GLY A 192 -4.56 24.49 13.80
CA GLY A 192 -4.97 23.12 13.48
C GLY A 192 -4.59 22.61 12.08
N ILE A 193 -3.69 23.31 11.36
CA ILE A 193 -3.20 22.84 10.06
C ILE A 193 -2.38 21.57 10.30
N VAL A 194 -2.84 20.44 9.77
CA VAL A 194 -2.04 19.21 9.72
C VAL A 194 -0.83 19.49 8.84
N ASP A 195 0.37 19.54 9.43
CA ASP A 195 1.61 19.83 8.69
C ASP A 195 1.80 18.76 7.60
N PRO A 196 1.90 19.14 6.30
CA PRO A 196 2.16 18.20 5.22
C PRO A 196 3.38 17.32 5.47
N ARG A 197 4.39 17.80 6.21
CA ARG A 197 5.56 17.02 6.57
C ARG A 197 5.24 15.87 7.53
N GLU A 198 4.36 16.09 8.49
CA GLU A 198 3.91 15.03 9.39
C GLU A 198 3.04 14.00 8.67
N VAL A 199 2.19 14.46 7.74
CA VAL A 199 1.42 13.56 6.86
C VAL A 199 2.35 12.71 6.00
N ASP A 200 3.40 13.31 5.43
CA ASP A 200 4.39 12.60 4.61
C ASP A 200 5.08 11.46 5.39
N GLN A 201 5.46 11.71 6.64
CA GLN A 201 6.07 10.70 7.52
C GLN A 201 5.08 9.58 7.85
N LEU A 202 3.84 9.95 8.19
CA LEU A 202 2.77 9.00 8.49
C LEU A 202 2.44 8.11 7.28
N LEU A 203 2.36 8.69 6.08
CA LEU A 203 2.17 7.97 4.84
C LEU A 203 3.30 6.96 4.63
N GLY A 204 4.55 7.34 4.92
CA GLY A 204 5.69 6.43 4.90
C GLY A 204 5.53 5.22 5.83
N GLU A 205 5.11 5.44 7.08
CA GLU A 205 4.87 4.36 8.04
C GLU A 205 3.77 3.40 7.56
N ILE A 206 2.65 3.93 7.05
CA ILE A 206 1.53 3.14 6.52
C ILE A 206 1.93 2.35 5.26
N THR A 207 2.71 2.96 4.35
CA THR A 207 3.23 2.25 3.17
C THR A 207 4.10 1.07 3.57
N ILE A 208 4.96 1.21 4.59
CA ILE A 208 5.77 0.09 5.08
C ILE A 208 4.86 -1.01 5.63
N MET A 209 3.85 -0.69 6.46
CA MET A 209 2.90 -1.68 6.95
C MET A 209 2.24 -2.48 5.83
N HIS A 210 1.77 -1.80 4.77
CA HIS A 210 1.18 -2.45 3.60
C HIS A 210 2.18 -3.34 2.86
N SER A 211 3.39 -2.85 2.59
CA SER A 211 4.42 -3.65 1.90
C SER A 211 4.73 -4.95 2.65
N ARG A 212 4.80 -4.88 3.99
CA ARG A 212 5.09 -6.02 4.87
C ARG A 212 3.91 -6.99 4.96
N TYR A 213 2.69 -6.47 5.01
CA TYR A 213 1.48 -7.27 4.92
C TYR A 213 1.41 -8.08 3.61
N HIS A 214 1.70 -7.47 2.46
CA HIS A 214 1.70 -8.19 1.18
C HIS A 214 2.81 -9.24 1.10
N LEU A 215 3.99 -8.96 1.66
CA LEU A 215 5.06 -9.96 1.76
C LEU A 215 4.65 -11.15 2.62
N TYR A 216 4.02 -10.91 3.77
CA TYR A 216 3.48 -11.94 4.65
C TYR A 216 2.43 -12.81 3.93
N LEU A 217 1.45 -12.19 3.28
CA LEU A 217 0.43 -12.93 2.52
C LEU A 217 1.05 -13.78 1.42
N ARG A 218 2.01 -13.22 0.66
CA ARG A 218 2.71 -13.97 -0.39
C ARG A 218 3.47 -15.16 0.18
N PHE A 219 4.13 -14.99 1.33
CA PHE A 219 4.84 -16.06 2.02
C PHE A 219 3.88 -17.20 2.42
N ILE A 220 2.77 -16.86 3.11
CA ILE A 220 1.79 -17.84 3.57
C ILE A 220 1.13 -18.57 2.41
N LYS A 221 0.66 -17.82 1.39
CA LYS A 221 0.05 -18.41 0.18
C LYS A 221 1.00 -19.39 -0.48
N ARG A 222 2.26 -19.00 -0.67
CA ARG A 222 3.29 -19.86 -1.28
C ARG A 222 3.56 -21.12 -0.46
N ARG A 223 3.73 -20.99 0.85
CA ARG A 223 4.04 -22.15 1.72
C ARG A 223 2.91 -23.18 1.74
N VAL A 224 1.67 -22.74 1.92
CA VAL A 224 0.52 -23.66 1.92
C VAL A 224 0.28 -24.24 0.52
N THR A 225 0.46 -23.46 -0.54
CA THR A 225 0.30 -23.96 -1.92
C THR A 225 1.32 -25.04 -2.24
N ASN A 226 2.58 -24.86 -1.85
CA ASN A 226 3.63 -25.86 -2.05
C ASN A 226 3.37 -27.16 -1.26
N ASP A 227 2.85 -27.06 -0.03
CA ASP A 227 2.45 -28.24 0.75
C ASP A 227 1.28 -29.00 0.10
N LEU A 228 0.27 -28.26 -0.39
CA LEU A 228 -0.87 -28.83 -1.11
C LEU A 228 -0.47 -29.47 -2.45
N GLU A 229 0.53 -28.91 -3.15
CA GLU A 229 1.09 -29.46 -4.40
C GLU A 229 1.63 -30.87 -4.24
N VAL A 230 2.26 -31.14 -3.10
CA VAL A 230 2.86 -32.44 -2.80
C VAL A 230 1.83 -33.40 -2.22
N GLY A 231 0.92 -32.90 -1.37
CA GLY A 231 -0.04 -33.74 -0.66
C GLY A 231 -1.29 -34.13 -1.42
N VAL A 232 -1.68 -33.37 -2.44
CA VAL A 232 -2.95 -33.59 -3.16
C VAL A 232 -2.67 -33.81 -4.65
N THR A 233 -2.80 -35.06 -5.09
CA THR A 233 -2.60 -35.44 -6.51
C THR A 233 -3.76 -35.05 -7.41
N ASP A 234 -4.97 -34.89 -6.86
CA ASP A 234 -6.15 -34.46 -7.60
C ASP A 234 -6.18 -32.92 -7.76
N MET A 235 -6.28 -32.48 -9.02
CA MET A 235 -6.30 -31.06 -9.36
C MET A 235 -7.58 -30.37 -8.88
N ALA A 236 -8.72 -31.08 -8.85
CA ALA A 236 -9.99 -30.50 -8.39
C ALA A 236 -9.96 -30.25 -6.88
N ALA A 237 -9.58 -31.26 -6.08
CA ALA A 237 -9.40 -31.12 -4.64
C ALA A 237 -8.35 -30.06 -4.28
N ARG A 238 -7.25 -29.98 -5.04
CA ARG A 238 -6.23 -28.94 -4.84
C ARG A 238 -6.77 -27.53 -5.03
N THR A 239 -7.57 -27.31 -6.08
CA THR A 239 -8.19 -26.01 -6.36
C THR A 239 -9.15 -25.63 -5.23
N GLU A 240 -9.94 -26.58 -4.72
CA GLU A 240 -10.84 -26.35 -3.59
C GLU A 240 -10.09 -25.93 -2.31
N HIS A 241 -8.95 -26.58 -2.03
CA HIS A 241 -8.11 -26.20 -0.89
C HIS A 241 -7.44 -24.83 -1.05
N GLN A 242 -7.05 -24.47 -2.27
CA GLN A 242 -6.54 -23.13 -2.57
C GLN A 242 -7.63 -22.06 -2.41
N ASP A 243 -8.85 -22.33 -2.86
CA ASP A 243 -9.99 -21.43 -2.67
C ASP A 243 -10.35 -21.25 -1.19
N LYS A 244 -10.26 -22.32 -0.39
CA LYS A 244 -10.43 -22.26 1.07
C LYS A 244 -9.37 -21.37 1.73
N LEU A 245 -8.11 -21.49 1.30
CA LEU A 245 -7.02 -20.64 1.79
C LEU A 245 -7.25 -19.17 1.42
N GLU A 246 -7.65 -18.90 0.18
CA GLU A 246 -7.92 -17.55 -0.30
C GLU A 246 -9.08 -16.91 0.47
N LYS A 247 -10.19 -17.63 0.64
CA LYS A 247 -11.34 -17.18 1.46
C LYS A 247 -10.93 -16.89 2.90
N MET A 248 -10.18 -17.79 3.53
CA MET A 248 -9.69 -17.58 4.89
C MET A 248 -8.85 -16.30 5.02
N ILE A 249 -8.00 -16.00 4.04
CA ILE A 249 -7.22 -14.75 4.02
C ILE A 249 -8.12 -13.54 3.80
N GLN A 250 -9.06 -13.61 2.86
CA GLN A 250 -9.98 -12.51 2.55
C GLN A 250 -10.92 -12.17 3.71
N ASP A 251 -11.42 -13.19 4.41
CA ASP A 251 -12.33 -13.05 5.56
C ASP A 251 -11.60 -12.69 6.86
N SER A 252 -10.26 -12.78 6.87
CA SER A 252 -9.44 -12.48 8.04
C SER A 252 -9.67 -11.05 8.54
N GLU A 253 -9.56 -10.88 9.85
CA GLU A 253 -9.66 -9.54 10.45
C GLU A 253 -8.49 -8.66 10.02
N LEU A 254 -7.28 -9.23 9.87
CA LEU A 254 -6.12 -8.51 9.35
C LEU A 254 -6.42 -7.90 7.97
N CYS A 255 -7.00 -8.67 7.04
CA CYS A 255 -7.32 -8.17 5.71
C CYS A 255 -8.26 -6.96 5.77
N ARG A 256 -9.36 -7.06 6.53
CA ARG A 256 -10.32 -5.97 6.71
C ARG A 256 -9.66 -4.73 7.31
N ARG A 257 -8.83 -4.88 8.35
CA ARG A 257 -8.11 -3.75 8.96
C ARG A 257 -7.09 -3.11 8.03
N MET A 258 -6.40 -3.89 7.19
CA MET A 258 -5.49 -3.33 6.19
C MET A 258 -6.25 -2.59 5.09
N GLN A 259 -7.46 -3.03 4.71
CA GLN A 259 -8.32 -2.27 3.77
C GLN A 259 -8.83 -0.96 4.37
N GLU A 260 -9.23 -0.95 5.64
CA GLU A 260 -9.58 0.28 6.37
C GLU A 260 -8.39 1.24 6.42
N LEU A 261 -7.20 0.73 6.73
CA LEU A 261 -5.96 1.52 6.76
C LEU A 261 -5.60 2.09 5.38
N LEU A 262 -5.80 1.33 4.30
CA LEU A 262 -5.61 1.81 2.94
C LEU A 262 -6.58 2.95 2.62
N SER A 263 -7.82 2.85 3.07
CA SER A 263 -8.83 3.90 2.86
C SER A 263 -8.42 5.20 3.56
N ILE A 264 -7.81 5.12 4.75
CA ILE A 264 -7.22 6.27 5.45
C ILE A 264 -6.01 6.80 4.68
N TYR A 265 -5.11 5.91 4.23
CA TYR A 265 -3.95 6.27 3.43
C TYR A 265 -4.34 7.09 2.21
N LEU A 266 -5.34 6.66 1.44
CA LEU A 266 -5.75 7.37 0.22
C LEU A 266 -6.25 8.79 0.48
N GLN A 267 -6.92 9.01 1.61
CA GLN A 267 -7.38 10.34 2.03
C GLN A 267 -6.20 11.24 2.44
N LEU A 268 -5.27 10.69 3.24
CA LEU A 268 -4.06 11.39 3.65
C LEU A 268 -3.16 11.72 2.45
N GLU A 269 -3.04 10.79 1.50
CA GLU A 269 -2.22 10.92 0.30
C GLU A 269 -2.78 12.00 -0.62
N ARG A 270 -4.11 12.03 -0.81
CA ARG A 270 -4.80 13.11 -1.54
C ARG A 270 -4.53 14.45 -0.90
N PHE A 271 -4.79 14.59 0.40
CA PHE A 271 -4.57 15.85 1.12
C PHE A 271 -3.11 16.32 1.00
N TYR A 272 -2.16 15.43 1.24
CA TYR A 272 -0.73 15.73 1.12
C TYR A 272 -0.37 16.24 -0.28
N MET A 273 -0.85 15.55 -1.33
CA MET A 273 -0.57 15.91 -2.72
C MET A 273 -1.10 17.31 -3.05
N PHE A 274 -2.38 17.58 -2.77
CA PHE A 274 -3.01 18.87 -3.07
C PHE A 274 -2.36 20.03 -2.31
N GLN A 275 -2.07 19.85 -1.01
CA GLN A 275 -1.41 20.88 -0.21
C GLN A 275 0.04 21.13 -0.66
N SER A 276 0.76 20.08 -1.01
CA SER A 276 2.15 20.20 -1.47
C SER A 276 2.23 20.86 -2.85
N VAL A 277 1.32 20.51 -3.77
CA VAL A 277 1.22 21.17 -5.09
C VAL A 277 0.85 22.64 -4.93
N ASN A 278 -0.16 22.96 -4.11
CA ASN A 278 -0.53 24.36 -3.84
C ASN A 278 0.62 25.17 -3.26
N LYS A 279 1.37 24.57 -2.32
CA LYS A 279 2.55 25.21 -1.75
C LYS A 279 3.66 25.41 -2.78
N ALA A 280 3.88 24.46 -3.70
CA ALA A 280 4.84 24.59 -4.79
C ALA A 280 4.45 25.74 -5.75
N VAL A 281 3.16 25.86 -6.10
CA VAL A 281 2.64 26.98 -6.90
C VAL A 281 2.82 28.32 -6.16
N ALA A 282 2.57 28.35 -4.85
CA ALA A 282 2.69 29.58 -4.06
C ALA A 282 4.14 30.03 -3.82
N MET A 283 5.08 29.09 -3.78
CA MET A 283 6.53 29.35 -3.63
C MET A 283 7.26 29.41 -4.99
N ASP A 284 6.51 29.54 -6.09
CA ASP A 284 7.08 29.56 -7.42
C ASP A 284 8.10 30.70 -7.59
N SER A 285 9.22 30.38 -8.24
CA SER A 285 10.31 31.31 -8.46
C SER A 285 10.93 31.11 -9.84
N VAL A 286 11.31 32.23 -10.47
CA VAL A 286 11.97 32.25 -11.77
C VAL A 286 13.41 32.69 -11.57
N GLU A 287 14.35 31.76 -11.75
CA GLU A 287 15.78 32.07 -11.71
C GLU A 287 16.21 32.89 -12.94
N ALA A 288 17.16 33.81 -12.75
CA ALA A 288 17.65 34.67 -13.81
C ALA A 288 18.31 33.84 -14.93
N GLY A 289 17.76 33.91 -16.14
CA GLY A 289 18.24 33.16 -17.30
C GLY A 289 17.63 31.76 -17.46
N SER A 290 16.75 31.33 -16.55
CA SER A 290 15.97 30.10 -16.73
C SER A 290 14.79 30.34 -17.68
N ASN A 291 14.49 29.33 -18.49
CA ASN A 291 13.35 29.32 -19.41
C ASN A 291 12.06 28.77 -18.77
N VAL A 292 12.18 28.13 -17.61
CA VAL A 292 11.09 27.55 -16.82
C VAL A 292 11.21 27.97 -15.36
N SER A 293 10.11 27.92 -14.63
CA SER A 293 10.10 28.20 -13.18
C SER A 293 10.27 26.93 -12.35
N SER A 294 10.69 27.10 -11.09
CA SER A 294 10.90 25.98 -10.16
C SER A 294 9.63 25.16 -9.90
N MET A 295 8.45 25.78 -10.06
CA MET A 295 7.15 25.14 -9.87
C MET A 295 6.96 23.87 -10.71
N VAL A 296 7.45 23.83 -11.97
CA VAL A 296 7.25 22.67 -12.85
C VAL A 296 7.96 21.44 -12.26
N ASP A 297 9.25 21.56 -11.95
CA ASP A 297 10.02 20.46 -11.39
C ASP A 297 9.48 20.01 -10.02
N ASP A 298 9.12 20.96 -9.16
CA ASP A 298 8.60 20.66 -7.81
C ASP A 298 7.27 19.89 -7.86
N ILE A 299 6.33 20.32 -8.71
CA ILE A 299 5.01 19.68 -8.85
C ILE A 299 5.15 18.25 -9.36
N PHE A 300 5.92 18.05 -10.44
CA PHE A 300 6.07 16.72 -11.02
C PHE A 300 6.91 15.79 -10.13
N PHE A 301 7.84 16.34 -9.33
CA PHE A 301 8.50 15.60 -8.28
C PHE A 301 7.51 15.10 -7.22
N ILE A 302 6.61 15.97 -6.72
CA ILE A 302 5.57 15.63 -5.74
C ILE A 302 4.63 14.55 -6.30
N VAL A 303 4.07 14.77 -7.49
CA VAL A 303 3.14 13.82 -8.13
C VAL A 303 3.79 12.45 -8.31
N ARG A 304 5.02 12.42 -8.85
CA ARG A 304 5.76 11.16 -9.04
C ARG A 304 6.04 10.47 -7.71
N LYS A 305 6.43 11.21 -6.67
CA LYS A 305 6.67 10.68 -5.32
C LYS A 305 5.42 10.00 -4.77
N CYS A 306 4.26 10.66 -4.85
CA CYS A 306 2.99 10.12 -4.36
C CYS A 306 2.59 8.83 -5.08
N ILE A 307 2.69 8.79 -6.42
CA ILE A 307 2.32 7.59 -7.19
C ILE A 307 3.28 6.43 -6.90
N ARG A 308 4.59 6.69 -6.81
CA ARG A 308 5.58 5.66 -6.44
C ARG A 308 5.36 5.11 -5.03
N ARG A 309 5.02 5.99 -4.08
CA ARG A 309 4.67 5.59 -2.72
C ARG A 309 3.41 4.71 -2.72
N ALA A 310 2.37 5.10 -3.48
CA ALA A 310 1.16 4.30 -3.65
C ALA A 310 1.47 2.91 -4.24
N ALA A 311 2.37 2.83 -5.24
CA ALA A 311 2.79 1.55 -5.82
C ALA A 311 3.45 0.62 -4.79
N SER A 312 4.16 1.20 -3.82
CA SER A 312 4.79 0.45 -2.72
C SER A 312 3.79 -0.14 -1.72
N THR A 313 2.52 0.30 -1.74
CA THR A 313 1.45 -0.31 -0.93
C THR A 313 1.03 -1.69 -1.43
N GLY A 314 1.35 -2.05 -2.69
CA GLY A 314 0.97 -3.34 -3.27
C GLY A 314 -0.51 -3.48 -3.65
N ASN A 315 -1.30 -2.41 -3.58
CA ASN A 315 -2.69 -2.39 -4.02
C ASN A 315 -2.87 -1.53 -5.28
N LEU A 316 -3.20 -2.17 -6.41
CA LEU A 316 -3.37 -1.49 -7.68
C LEU A 316 -4.54 -0.51 -7.71
N ASP A 317 -5.69 -0.85 -7.10
CA ASP A 317 -6.84 0.05 -7.08
C ASP A 317 -6.50 1.33 -6.29
N GLY A 318 -5.67 1.20 -5.24
CA GLY A 318 -5.09 2.35 -4.52
C GLY A 318 -4.15 3.20 -5.38
N VAL A 319 -3.30 2.58 -6.21
CA VAL A 319 -2.44 3.29 -7.18
C VAL A 319 -3.28 4.06 -8.18
N CYS A 320 -4.30 3.43 -8.75
CA CYS A 320 -5.24 4.05 -9.68
C CYS A 320 -5.94 5.27 -9.05
N ALA A 321 -6.38 5.16 -7.80
CA ALA A 321 -6.97 6.28 -7.08
C ALA A 321 -5.98 7.45 -6.92
N VAL A 322 -4.70 7.18 -6.62
CA VAL A 322 -3.66 8.22 -6.49
C VAL A 322 -3.32 8.84 -7.85
N ILE A 323 -3.30 8.07 -8.93
CA ILE A 323 -3.14 8.61 -10.29
C ILE A 323 -4.29 9.56 -10.64
N ASN A 324 -5.54 9.17 -10.34
CA ASN A 324 -6.69 10.04 -10.57
C ASN A 324 -6.62 11.32 -9.73
N ASN A 325 -6.17 11.23 -8.48
CA ASN A 325 -5.93 12.41 -7.64
C ASN A 325 -4.82 13.31 -8.23
N ALA A 326 -3.79 12.74 -8.84
CA ALA A 326 -2.76 13.49 -9.53
C ALA A 326 -3.31 14.21 -10.77
N CYS A 327 -4.13 13.56 -11.59
CA CYS A 327 -4.82 14.20 -12.70
C CYS A 327 -5.64 15.40 -12.20
N ALA A 328 -6.44 15.19 -11.16
CA ALA A 328 -7.24 16.26 -10.56
C ALA A 328 -6.37 17.42 -10.04
N ALA A 329 -5.29 17.15 -9.30
CA ALA A 329 -4.41 18.21 -8.80
C ALA A 329 -3.74 19.01 -9.93
N LEU A 330 -3.32 18.35 -11.02
CA LEU A 330 -2.78 19.03 -12.19
C LEU A 330 -3.83 19.89 -12.90
N GLU A 331 -5.07 19.39 -13.03
CA GLU A 331 -6.16 20.12 -13.68
C GLU A 331 -6.74 21.26 -12.86
N THR A 332 -6.86 21.13 -11.53
CA THR A 332 -7.52 22.12 -10.67
C THR A 332 -6.57 23.14 -10.06
N GLU A 333 -5.31 22.79 -9.83
CA GLU A 333 -4.34 23.70 -9.20
C GLU A 333 -3.37 24.28 -10.24
N VAL A 334 -2.80 23.43 -11.10
CA VAL A 334 -1.69 23.83 -11.99
C VAL A 334 -2.20 24.53 -13.25
N CYS A 335 -3.18 23.95 -13.94
CA CYS A 335 -3.77 24.54 -15.14
C CYS A 335 -4.32 25.97 -14.88
N PRO A 336 -5.07 26.23 -13.79
CA PRO A 336 -5.51 27.59 -13.48
C PRO A 336 -4.37 28.54 -13.14
N ALA A 337 -3.34 28.10 -12.40
CA ALA A 337 -2.18 28.92 -12.07
C ALA A 337 -1.44 29.39 -13.33
N LEU A 338 -1.16 28.46 -14.27
CA LEU A 338 -0.56 28.76 -15.57
C LEU A 338 -1.43 29.73 -16.38
N LYS A 339 -2.73 29.44 -16.49
CA LYS A 339 -3.68 30.25 -17.25
C LYS A 339 -3.87 31.65 -16.67
N GLN A 340 -3.83 31.79 -15.35
CA GLN A 340 -3.94 33.10 -14.67
C GLN A 340 -2.78 34.01 -15.04
N GLN A 341 -1.55 33.49 -15.10
CA GLN A 341 -0.38 34.27 -15.50
C GLN A 341 -0.46 34.67 -16.97
N LEU A 342 -0.87 33.76 -17.86
CA LEU A 342 -1.04 34.07 -19.28
C LEU A 342 -2.20 35.06 -19.55
N ARG A 343 -3.22 35.09 -18.68
CA ARG A 343 -4.33 36.07 -18.76
C ARG A 343 -3.91 37.50 -18.46
N LEU A 344 -2.79 37.71 -17.76
CA LEU A 344 -2.22 39.06 -17.60
C LEU A 344 -1.77 39.66 -18.93
N GLY A 345 -1.63 38.83 -19.97
CA GLY A 345 -1.33 39.22 -21.33
C GLY A 345 0.14 39.53 -21.55
N TYR A 346 0.55 39.51 -22.81
CA TYR A 346 1.91 39.92 -23.17
C TYR A 346 1.97 41.45 -23.26
N PRO A 347 2.84 42.13 -22.47
CA PRO A 347 2.89 43.60 -22.48
C PRO A 347 3.25 44.18 -23.85
N SER A 348 2.26 44.82 -24.48
CA SER A 348 2.38 45.57 -25.73
C SER A 348 2.99 46.96 -25.51
N GLY A 349 4.16 47.03 -24.87
CA GLY A 349 4.94 48.26 -24.75
C GLY A 349 5.87 48.43 -25.95
N TYR A 350 5.41 48.97 -27.07
CA TYR A 350 6.38 49.62 -27.95
C TYR A 350 6.97 50.76 -27.11
N LEU A 351 8.26 50.71 -26.84
CA LEU A 351 8.96 51.86 -26.30
C LEU A 351 8.84 52.91 -27.41
N ASP A 352 7.88 53.81 -27.27
CA ASP A 352 7.78 54.98 -28.14
C ASP A 352 9.17 55.64 -28.14
N LEU A 353 9.68 56.06 -29.30
CA LEU A 353 11.04 56.62 -29.41
C LEU A 353 11.27 57.72 -28.35
N THR A 354 10.19 58.41 -27.98
CA THR A 354 10.07 59.41 -26.93
C THR A 354 10.36 58.90 -25.51
N GLN A 355 9.91 57.69 -25.14
CA GLN A 355 10.23 57.06 -23.85
C GLN A 355 11.64 56.45 -23.83
N ALA A 356 12.10 55.90 -24.95
CA ALA A 356 13.49 55.44 -25.10
C ALA A 356 14.49 56.58 -24.87
N TYR A 357 14.18 57.76 -25.43
CA TYR A 357 14.97 58.97 -25.26
C TYR A 357 14.97 59.48 -23.81
N ASN A 358 13.84 59.40 -23.10
CA ASN A 358 13.75 59.82 -21.70
C ASN A 358 14.48 58.87 -20.72
N VAL A 359 14.49 57.56 -20.97
CA VAL A 359 15.25 56.59 -20.16
C VAL A 359 16.76 56.77 -20.34
N MET A 360 17.22 57.10 -21.55
CA MET A 360 18.63 57.46 -21.81
C MET A 360 19.08 58.72 -21.06
N ILE A 361 18.19 59.71 -20.88
CA ILE A 361 18.50 60.96 -20.16
C ILE A 361 18.52 60.74 -18.62
N GLN A 362 17.72 59.82 -18.09
CA GLN A 362 17.58 59.61 -16.63
C GLN A 362 18.50 58.52 -16.03
N GLY A 363 19.31 57.82 -16.82
CA GLY A 363 20.44 57.02 -16.32
C GLY A 363 20.11 55.84 -15.39
N ARG A 364 18.86 55.35 -15.35
CA ARG A 364 18.48 54.15 -14.56
C ARG A 364 18.32 52.94 -15.47
N LEU A 365 19.36 52.10 -15.52
CA LEU A 365 19.36 50.76 -16.13
C LEU A 365 18.71 49.73 -15.20
N GLN A 366 17.46 49.93 -14.80
CA GLN A 366 16.63 48.83 -14.29
C GLN A 366 15.93 48.20 -15.50
N PRO A 367 15.85 46.85 -15.61
CA PRO A 367 14.99 46.22 -16.60
C PRO A 367 13.60 46.83 -16.41
N SER A 368 13.06 47.42 -17.47
CA SER A 368 11.74 48.06 -17.35
C SER A 368 10.75 47.03 -16.82
N ASP A 369 9.81 47.42 -15.96
CA ASP A 369 8.76 46.51 -15.44
C ASP A 369 8.05 45.75 -16.58
N SER A 370 8.06 46.32 -17.79
CA SER A 370 7.56 45.70 -19.02
C SER A 370 8.41 44.52 -19.53
N GLU A 371 9.74 44.57 -19.43
CA GLU A 371 10.63 43.48 -19.84
C GLU A 371 10.54 42.29 -18.88
N GLN A 372 10.45 42.57 -17.58
CA GLN A 372 10.22 41.54 -16.58
C GLN A 372 8.87 40.83 -16.82
N ALA A 373 7.80 41.60 -17.04
CA ALA A 373 6.48 41.03 -17.32
C ALA A 373 6.45 40.21 -18.63
N ARG A 374 7.18 40.62 -19.67
CA ARG A 374 7.37 39.82 -20.90
C ARG A 374 8.10 38.51 -20.63
N ASN A 375 9.20 38.58 -19.87
CA ASN A 375 9.97 37.39 -19.52
C ASN A 375 9.12 36.41 -18.72
N THR A 376 8.39 36.90 -17.70
CA THR A 376 7.45 36.09 -16.92
C THR A 376 6.40 35.43 -17.82
N PHE A 377 5.79 36.17 -18.74
CA PHE A 377 4.82 35.59 -19.68
C PHE A 377 5.42 34.43 -20.50
N LEU A 378 6.64 34.61 -21.03
CA LEU A 378 7.32 33.58 -21.82
C LEU A 378 7.69 32.35 -20.97
N VAL A 379 8.16 32.57 -19.74
CA VAL A 379 8.47 31.49 -18.80
C VAL A 379 7.23 30.66 -18.47
N TYR A 380 6.08 31.30 -18.21
CA TYR A 380 4.84 30.55 -17.93
C TYR A 380 4.26 29.84 -19.16
N LEU A 381 4.50 30.36 -20.37
CA LEU A 381 4.17 29.66 -21.60
C LEU A 381 5.04 28.41 -21.78
N ASN A 382 6.36 28.54 -21.55
CA ASN A 382 7.28 27.41 -21.56
C ASN A 382 6.93 26.39 -20.46
N ASN A 383 6.54 26.84 -19.27
CA ASN A 383 6.10 25.97 -18.18
C ASN A 383 4.93 25.08 -18.63
N ALA A 384 3.95 25.64 -19.34
CA ALA A 384 2.81 24.88 -19.84
C ALA A 384 3.23 23.84 -20.90
N ASP A 385 4.16 24.19 -21.78
CA ASP A 385 4.69 23.29 -22.81
C ASP A 385 5.54 22.16 -22.21
N VAL A 386 6.51 22.49 -21.35
CA VAL A 386 7.35 21.52 -20.63
C VAL A 386 6.51 20.61 -19.73
N SER A 387 5.44 21.13 -19.13
CA SER A 387 4.52 20.30 -18.35
C SER A 387 3.85 19.21 -19.21
N CYS A 388 3.54 19.47 -20.48
CA CYS A 388 3.03 18.43 -21.40
C CYS A 388 4.04 17.30 -21.62
N GLU A 389 5.33 17.64 -21.78
CA GLU A 389 6.40 16.66 -21.92
C GLU A 389 6.60 15.85 -20.62
N TYR A 390 6.49 16.51 -19.48
CA TYR A 390 6.63 15.88 -18.17
C TYR A 390 5.48 14.93 -17.86
N VAL A 391 4.23 15.27 -18.19
CA VAL A 391 3.09 14.34 -18.10
C VAL A 391 3.35 13.10 -18.97
N THR A 392 3.79 13.31 -20.22
CA THR A 392 4.07 12.20 -21.14
C THR A 392 5.19 11.28 -20.62
N THR A 393 6.25 11.88 -20.07
CA THR A 393 7.37 11.14 -19.47
C THR A 393 6.95 10.41 -18.19
N LEU A 394 6.11 11.04 -17.36
CA LEU A 394 5.53 10.43 -16.17
C LEU A 394 4.70 9.19 -16.54
N CYS A 395 3.78 9.29 -17.50
CA CYS A 395 2.99 8.16 -17.99
C CYS A 395 3.87 6.97 -18.40
N ARG A 396 4.88 7.23 -19.22
CA ARG A 396 5.82 6.19 -19.70
C ARG A 396 6.61 5.57 -18.55
N GLY A 397 7.07 6.37 -17.60
CA GLY A 397 7.78 5.89 -16.42
C GLY A 397 6.90 5.00 -15.54
N LEU A 398 5.67 5.42 -15.27
CA LEU A 398 4.71 4.67 -14.44
C LEU A 398 4.33 3.33 -15.06
N CYS A 399 4.18 3.26 -16.39
CA CYS A 399 3.95 2.02 -17.13
C CYS A 399 5.04 0.96 -16.89
N GLN A 400 6.28 1.36 -16.61
CA GLN A 400 7.41 0.47 -16.42
C GLN A 400 7.67 0.15 -14.95
N GLU A 401 7.39 1.11 -14.06
CA GLU A 401 7.72 1.02 -12.63
C GLU A 401 6.65 0.27 -11.80
N ILE A 402 5.38 0.32 -12.20
CA ILE A 402 4.29 -0.32 -11.45
C ILE A 402 4.24 -1.82 -11.79
N PRO A 403 4.42 -2.73 -10.81
CA PRO A 403 4.32 -4.16 -11.06
C PRO A 403 2.87 -4.54 -11.33
N VAL A 404 2.63 -5.27 -12.41
CA VAL A 404 1.31 -5.73 -12.83
C VAL A 404 1.34 -7.25 -12.99
N ASN A 405 0.41 -7.95 -12.34
CA ASN A 405 0.41 -9.42 -12.29
C ASN A 405 -0.55 -10.04 -13.32
N SER A 406 -1.54 -9.29 -13.81
CA SER A 406 -2.53 -9.79 -14.78
C SER A 406 -2.83 -8.81 -15.92
N GLN A 407 -3.34 -9.33 -17.03
CA GLN A 407 -3.75 -8.51 -18.18
C GLN A 407 -4.93 -7.57 -17.83
N GLN A 408 -5.81 -7.99 -16.91
CA GLN A 408 -6.91 -7.16 -16.42
C GLN A 408 -6.40 -5.99 -15.56
N GLU A 409 -5.45 -6.26 -14.67
CA GLU A 409 -4.75 -5.23 -13.90
C GLU A 409 -4.04 -4.25 -14.83
N ARG A 410 -3.43 -4.74 -15.91
CA ARG A 410 -2.78 -3.89 -16.92
C ARG A 410 -3.78 -2.95 -17.59
N ALA A 411 -4.92 -3.48 -18.03
CA ALA A 411 -5.96 -2.68 -18.65
C ALA A 411 -6.53 -1.60 -17.70
N LYS A 412 -6.70 -1.92 -16.40
CA LYS A 412 -7.11 -0.93 -15.39
C LYS A 412 -6.08 0.21 -15.27
N LEU A 413 -4.80 -0.13 -15.17
CA LEU A 413 -3.73 0.86 -15.07
C LEU A 413 -3.67 1.74 -16.32
N ASP A 414 -3.69 1.14 -17.51
CA ASP A 414 -3.65 1.86 -18.78
C ASP A 414 -4.86 2.82 -18.90
N SER A 415 -6.03 2.42 -18.42
CA SER A 415 -7.22 3.30 -18.37
C SER A 415 -7.03 4.52 -17.45
N CYS A 416 -6.39 4.37 -16.29
CA CYS A 416 -6.10 5.50 -15.40
C CYS A 416 -5.02 6.42 -15.98
N LEU A 417 -4.00 5.84 -16.61
CA LEU A 417 -2.95 6.59 -17.30
C LEU A 417 -3.48 7.37 -18.51
N ALA A 418 -4.54 6.90 -19.16
CA ALA A 418 -5.22 7.67 -20.20
C ALA A 418 -5.81 9.00 -19.66
N GLY A 419 -6.15 9.06 -18.37
CA GLY A 419 -6.56 10.30 -17.70
C GLY A 419 -5.45 11.34 -17.66
N LEU A 420 -4.18 10.96 -17.58
CA LEU A 420 -3.08 11.93 -17.71
C LEU A 420 -3.02 12.53 -19.13
N GLY A 421 -3.51 11.82 -20.14
CA GLY A 421 -3.68 12.36 -21.49
C GLY A 421 -4.67 13.53 -21.57
N THR A 422 -5.72 13.55 -20.74
CA THR A 422 -6.65 14.70 -20.68
C THR A 422 -6.00 15.93 -20.05
N VAL A 423 -5.12 15.72 -19.08
CA VAL A 423 -4.28 16.78 -18.49
C VAL A 423 -3.38 17.39 -19.56
N THR A 424 -2.71 16.56 -20.37
CA THR A 424 -1.87 17.03 -21.48
C THR A 424 -2.68 17.86 -22.48
N ALA A 425 -3.90 17.41 -22.85
CA ALA A 425 -4.78 18.17 -23.73
C ALA A 425 -5.20 19.52 -23.11
N SER A 426 -5.46 19.55 -21.80
CA SER A 426 -5.81 20.77 -21.07
C SER A 426 -4.66 21.78 -21.03
N MET A 427 -3.43 21.29 -20.78
CA MET A 427 -2.22 22.10 -20.82
C MET A 427 -1.90 22.58 -22.25
N GLY A 428 -2.10 21.73 -23.27
CA GLY A 428 -1.96 22.12 -24.67
C GLY A 428 -2.90 23.27 -25.07
N ALA A 429 -4.15 23.25 -24.61
CA ALA A 429 -5.08 24.37 -24.82
C ALA A 429 -4.63 25.68 -24.15
N ILE A 430 -3.88 25.60 -23.04
CA ILE A 430 -3.27 26.76 -22.38
C ILE A 430 -2.10 27.30 -23.21
N VAL A 431 -1.27 26.41 -23.78
CA VAL A 431 -0.19 26.78 -24.71
C VAL A 431 -0.76 27.48 -25.94
N ASP A 432 -1.78 26.91 -26.59
CA ASP A 432 -2.45 27.51 -27.74
C ASP A 432 -3.01 28.90 -27.42
N TYR A 433 -3.59 29.07 -26.23
CA TYR A 433 -4.06 30.37 -25.75
C TYR A 433 -2.91 31.38 -25.62
N GLY A 434 -1.79 30.99 -25.01
CA GLY A 434 -0.62 31.85 -24.86
C GLY A 434 0.03 32.23 -26.19
N LEU A 435 0.14 31.28 -27.12
CA LEU A 435 0.63 31.53 -28.49
C LEU A 435 -0.28 32.50 -29.26
N GLN A 436 -1.60 32.36 -29.11
CA GLN A 436 -2.55 33.30 -29.71
C GLN A 436 -2.41 34.71 -29.14
N GLN A 437 -2.16 34.86 -27.83
CA GLN A 437 -1.88 36.15 -27.21
C GLN A 437 -0.59 36.80 -27.77
N LEU A 438 0.48 36.01 -27.94
CA LEU A 438 1.72 36.48 -28.58
C LEU A 438 1.50 36.88 -30.03
N ARG A 439 0.73 36.09 -30.77
CA ARG A 439 0.39 36.38 -32.17
C ARG A 439 -0.31 37.73 -32.30
N VAL A 440 -1.31 37.99 -31.46
CA VAL A 440 -2.10 39.23 -31.51
C VAL A 440 -1.32 40.44 -30.99
N SER A 441 -0.53 40.27 -29.94
CA SER A 441 0.10 41.39 -29.21
C SER A 441 1.50 41.74 -29.71
N ALA A 442 2.29 40.75 -30.15
CA ALA A 442 3.69 40.95 -30.55
C ALA A 442 3.92 40.81 -32.06
N ILE A 443 3.28 39.84 -32.72
CA ILE A 443 3.57 39.50 -34.13
C ILE A 443 2.70 40.31 -35.09
N LYS A 444 1.38 40.24 -34.95
CA LYS A 444 0.42 40.87 -35.88
C LYS A 444 0.66 42.38 -36.03
N PRO A 445 0.89 43.18 -34.97
CA PRO A 445 1.14 44.62 -35.13
C PRO A 445 2.43 44.94 -35.89
N ARG A 446 3.42 44.03 -35.90
CA ARG A 446 4.69 44.21 -36.64
C ARG A 446 4.57 43.83 -38.09
N VAL A 447 3.85 42.74 -38.38
CA VAL A 447 3.76 42.17 -39.73
C VAL A 447 2.63 42.80 -40.54
N ALA A 448 1.51 43.19 -39.91
CA ALA A 448 0.36 43.74 -40.62
C ALA A 448 0.69 44.98 -41.47
N PRO A 449 1.44 46.00 -40.98
CA PRO A 449 1.79 47.16 -41.81
C PRO A 449 2.61 46.78 -43.05
N TRP A 450 3.47 45.76 -42.94
CA TRP A 450 4.31 45.30 -44.05
C TRP A 450 3.48 44.55 -45.09
N VAL A 451 2.54 43.72 -44.63
CA VAL A 451 1.59 43.00 -45.48
C VAL A 451 0.65 43.99 -46.17
N ASP A 452 0.10 44.97 -45.44
CA ASP A 452 -0.78 45.99 -46.00
C ASP A 452 -0.06 46.82 -47.07
N THR A 453 1.21 47.18 -46.81
CA THR A 453 2.06 47.86 -47.80
C THR A 453 2.26 47.00 -49.04
N PHE A 454 2.59 45.72 -48.87
CA PHE A 454 2.78 44.78 -49.97
C PHE A 454 1.51 44.54 -50.79
N LEU A 455 0.34 44.46 -50.14
CA LEU A 455 -0.96 44.27 -50.81
C LEU A 455 -1.49 45.53 -51.49
N SER A 456 -0.97 46.71 -51.12
CA SER A 456 -1.32 48.00 -51.72
C SER A 456 -0.43 48.38 -52.92
N LEU A 457 0.66 47.65 -53.14
CA LEU A 457 1.51 47.68 -54.34
C LEU A 457 0.93 46.75 -55.41
#